data_AF-A0A2W4M9A8-F1
#
_entry.id   AF-A0A2W4M9A8-F1
#
_cell.length_a   1.000
_cell.length_b   1.000
_cell.length_c   1.000
_cell.angle_alpha   90.00
_cell.angle_beta   90.00
_cell.angle_gamma   90.00
#
_symmetry.space_group_name_H-M   'P 1'
#
loop_
_entity.id
_entity.type
_entity.pdbx_description
1 polymer ?
#
loop_
_entity_poly.entity_id
_entity_poly.type
_entity_poly.pdbx_seq_one_letter_code
_entity_poly.pdbx_strand_id
1 'polypeptide(L)'
;MHELDRLFNAPRPLRFNALPLPELLRVTVLAPHPDDFDAIGVTLGLLHGAGHRLEVAVLTAGASGVEDGYCGAYTDAEKAALREAEQRASCAYFGLPEERLAFLRLWEGGNDAADDARLRDYVERTAP
;
A
#
# COMPACT_ATOMS: atom_id res chain seq x y z
N MET A 1 -17.30 -18.97 4.72
CA MET A 1 -17.56 -18.41 6.07
C MET A 1 -16.86 -19.21 7.18
N HIS A 2 -16.82 -20.55 7.13
CA HIS A 2 -16.21 -21.38 8.19
C HIS A 2 -14.68 -21.28 8.42
N GLU A 3 -13.89 -20.82 7.44
CA GLU A 3 -12.42 -20.72 7.62
C GLU A 3 -11.97 -19.43 8.34
N LEU A 4 -12.68 -18.32 8.11
CA LEU A 4 -12.38 -17.04 8.79
C LEU A 4 -12.70 -17.12 10.29
N ASP A 5 -13.77 -17.81 10.66
CA ASP A 5 -14.11 -18.01 12.08
C ASP A 5 -12.98 -18.73 12.82
N ARG A 6 -12.33 -19.72 12.18
CA ARG A 6 -11.19 -20.44 12.79
C ARG A 6 -9.97 -19.56 13.00
N LEU A 7 -9.68 -18.65 12.07
CA LEU A 7 -8.54 -17.72 12.18
C LEU A 7 -8.64 -16.84 13.44
N PHE A 8 -9.86 -16.48 13.83
CA PHE A 8 -10.09 -15.54 14.93
C PHE A 8 -10.73 -16.20 16.18
N ASN A 9 -10.85 -17.53 16.21
CA ASN A 9 -11.43 -18.27 17.33
C ASN A 9 -10.41 -18.49 18.47
N ALA A 10 -9.95 -17.39 19.08
CA ALA A 10 -9.08 -17.41 20.25
C ALA A 10 -9.38 -16.21 21.18
N PRO A 11 -8.99 -16.29 22.48
CA PRO A 11 -9.17 -15.18 23.42
C PRO A 11 -8.49 -13.89 22.93
N ARG A 12 -9.18 -12.76 23.06
CA ARG A 12 -8.70 -11.45 22.61
C ARG A 12 -7.81 -10.79 23.69
N PRO A 13 -6.84 -9.93 23.30
CA PRO A 13 -6.49 -9.57 21.92
C PRO A 13 -5.72 -10.69 21.20
N LEU A 14 -5.96 -10.81 19.89
CA LEU A 14 -5.22 -11.73 19.04
C LEU A 14 -3.86 -11.16 18.69
N ARG A 15 -2.85 -12.03 18.61
CA ARG A 15 -1.52 -11.67 18.10
C ARG A 15 -1.43 -12.03 16.63
N PHE A 16 -1.21 -11.03 15.77
CA PHE A 16 -1.18 -11.23 14.32
C PHE A 16 -0.19 -12.31 13.88
N ASN A 17 1.02 -12.32 14.46
CA ASN A 17 2.07 -13.31 14.17
C ASN A 17 1.79 -14.72 14.73
N ALA A 18 0.69 -14.92 15.46
CA ALA A 18 0.23 -16.22 15.94
C ALA A 18 -1.04 -16.70 15.22
N LEU A 19 -1.55 -15.91 14.26
CA LEU A 19 -2.70 -16.32 13.45
C LEU A 19 -2.28 -17.45 12.50
N PRO A 20 -3.10 -18.49 12.31
CA PRO A 20 -2.82 -19.59 11.39
C PRO A 20 -3.12 -19.17 9.94
N LEU A 21 -2.42 -18.14 9.45
CA LEU A 21 -2.51 -17.70 8.06
C LEU A 21 -1.95 -18.79 7.11
N PRO A 22 -2.51 -18.97 5.91
CA PRO A 22 -1.91 -19.84 4.89
C PRO A 22 -0.46 -19.45 4.59
N GLU A 23 0.42 -20.43 4.34
CA GLU A 23 1.88 -20.21 4.27
C GLU A 23 2.31 -19.18 3.21
N LEU A 24 1.70 -19.14 2.03
CA LEU A 24 2.13 -18.28 0.92
C LEU A 24 0.98 -17.51 0.26
N LEU A 25 0.48 -16.48 0.95
CA LEU A 25 -0.51 -15.56 0.39
C LEU A 25 0.10 -14.61 -0.64
N ARG A 26 -0.71 -14.22 -1.63
CA ARG A 26 -0.50 -13.00 -2.41
C ARG A 26 -1.45 -11.93 -1.88
N VAL A 27 -0.91 -10.79 -1.46
CA VAL A 27 -1.65 -9.72 -0.80
C VAL A 27 -1.50 -8.44 -1.62
N THR A 28 -2.62 -7.91 -2.11
CA THR A 28 -2.66 -6.56 -2.70
C THR A 28 -2.98 -5.57 -1.59
N VAL A 29 -2.13 -4.56 -1.42
CA VAL A 29 -2.31 -3.48 -0.43
C VAL A 29 -2.45 -2.17 -1.19
N LEU A 30 -3.57 -1.48 -0.96
CA LEU A 30 -3.88 -0.22 -1.61
C LEU A 30 -3.99 0.85 -0.53
N ALA A 31 -3.43 2.03 -0.77
CA ALA A 31 -3.68 3.17 0.08
C ALA A 31 -3.84 4.46 -0.74
N PRO A 32 -4.75 5.36 -0.34
CA PRO A 32 -5.04 6.58 -1.09
C PRO A 32 -3.80 7.44 -1.36
N HIS A 33 -2.97 7.68 -0.34
CA HIS A 33 -1.84 8.58 -0.41
C HIS A 33 -0.53 7.88 -0.05
N PRO A 34 0.63 8.46 -0.42
CA PRO A 34 1.89 8.18 0.25
C PRO A 34 1.70 8.32 1.77
N ASP A 35 2.49 7.63 2.59
CA ASP A 35 2.43 7.54 4.07
C ASP A 35 1.28 6.72 4.71
N ASP A 36 0.14 6.53 4.04
CA ASP A 36 -0.99 5.79 4.63
C ASP A 36 -0.62 4.33 5.03
N PHE A 37 0.40 3.74 4.38
CA PHE A 37 0.92 2.40 4.69
C PHE A 37 1.62 2.32 6.05
N ASP A 38 2.18 3.43 6.53
CA ASP A 38 2.96 3.49 7.76
C ASP A 38 2.10 3.12 8.97
N ALA A 39 0.78 3.41 8.90
CA ALA A 39 -0.21 3.02 9.89
C ALA A 39 -0.29 1.49 10.11
N ILE A 40 0.10 0.70 9.10
CA ILE A 40 0.13 -0.76 9.16
C ILE A 40 1.51 -1.35 8.85
N GLY A 41 2.58 -0.55 8.92
CA GLY A 41 3.93 -0.97 8.52
C GLY A 41 4.44 -2.23 9.23
N VAL A 42 4.10 -2.39 10.53
CA VAL A 42 4.42 -3.61 11.30
C VAL A 42 3.71 -4.84 10.72
N THR A 43 2.44 -4.71 10.34
CA THR A 43 1.67 -5.80 9.71
C THR A 43 2.28 -6.18 8.36
N LEU A 44 2.67 -5.19 7.55
CA LEU A 44 3.33 -5.42 6.26
C LEU A 44 4.66 -6.15 6.43
N GLY A 45 5.48 -5.73 7.40
CA GLY A 45 6.76 -6.39 7.73
C GLY A 45 6.56 -7.82 8.22
N LEU A 46 5.54 -8.09 9.04
CA LEU A 46 5.22 -9.45 9.49
C LEU A 46 4.75 -10.34 8.34
N LEU A 47 3.88 -9.83 7.46
CA LEU A 47 3.43 -10.57 6.28
C LEU A 47 4.60 -10.87 5.33
N HIS A 48 5.47 -9.88 5.10
CA HIS A 48 6.63 -10.03 4.23
C HIS A 48 7.64 -11.03 4.82
N GLY A 49 7.95 -10.90 6.11
CA GLY A 49 8.87 -11.79 6.83
C GLY A 49 8.38 -13.24 6.91
N ALA A 50 7.05 -13.46 6.86
CA ALA A 50 6.45 -14.79 6.74
C ALA A 50 6.51 -15.38 5.31
N GLY A 51 7.07 -14.64 4.33
CA GLY A 51 7.24 -15.11 2.95
C GLY A 51 6.04 -14.82 2.03
N HIS A 52 5.03 -14.09 2.50
CA HIS A 52 3.92 -13.69 1.63
C HIS A 52 4.40 -12.69 0.55
N ARG A 53 3.69 -12.70 -0.58
CA ARG A 53 3.96 -11.82 -1.71
C ARG A 53 3.06 -10.60 -1.63
N LEU A 54 3.62 -9.46 -1.21
CA LEU A 54 2.91 -8.18 -1.17
C LEU A 54 3.08 -7.43 -2.49
N GLU A 55 1.99 -6.89 -3.02
CA GLU A 55 1.92 -5.93 -4.12
C GLU A 55 1.29 -4.65 -3.57
N VAL A 56 2.02 -3.54 -3.60
CA VAL A 56 1.64 -2.30 -2.91
C VAL A 56 1.38 -1.21 -3.94
N ALA A 57 0.23 -0.55 -3.88
CA ALA A 57 -0.07 0.59 -4.76
C ALA A 57 -0.58 1.81 -4.01
N VAL A 58 0.10 2.93 -4.26
CA VAL A 58 -0.38 4.26 -3.89
C VAL A 58 -1.33 4.76 -4.97
N LEU A 59 -2.53 5.15 -4.58
CA LEU A 59 -3.57 5.49 -5.56
C LEU A 59 -3.38 6.89 -6.14
N THR A 60 -3.10 7.89 -5.30
CA THR A 60 -2.88 9.29 -5.71
C THR A 60 -1.43 9.71 -5.48
N ALA A 61 -0.97 10.80 -6.09
CA ALA A 61 0.35 11.37 -5.80
C ALA A 61 0.37 12.21 -4.51
N GLY A 62 -0.80 12.63 -4.03
CA GLY A 62 -0.95 13.30 -2.74
C GLY A 62 -0.33 14.69 -2.66
N ALA A 63 -0.17 15.38 -3.78
CA ALA A 63 0.44 16.71 -3.85
C ALA A 63 -0.32 17.77 -3.04
N SER A 64 -1.65 17.68 -2.97
CA SER A 64 -2.50 18.63 -2.23
C SER A 64 -2.25 18.64 -0.71
N GLY A 65 -1.64 17.58 -0.17
CA GLY A 65 -1.24 17.50 1.23
C GLY A 65 0.11 18.14 1.54
N VAL A 66 0.79 18.73 0.55
CA VAL A 66 2.13 19.31 0.69
C VAL A 66 2.07 20.82 0.44
N GLU A 67 2.59 21.58 1.40
CA GLU A 67 2.70 23.04 1.29
C GLU A 67 3.71 23.46 0.22
N ASP A 68 3.46 24.59 -0.45
CA ASP A 68 4.40 25.17 -1.39
C ASP A 68 5.71 25.55 -0.67
N GLY A 69 6.84 25.08 -1.22
CA GLY A 69 8.17 25.29 -0.67
C GLY A 69 8.63 24.21 0.32
N TYR A 70 7.77 23.25 0.70
CA TYR A 70 8.20 22.12 1.51
C TYR A 70 9.28 21.33 0.78
N CYS A 71 10.45 21.19 1.41
CA CYS A 71 11.66 20.60 0.81
C CYS A 71 12.01 21.16 -0.59
N GLY A 72 11.62 22.41 -0.88
CA GLY A 72 11.87 23.05 -2.17
C GLY A 72 10.91 22.65 -3.30
N ALA A 73 9.84 21.92 -3.03
CA ALA A 73 8.80 21.58 -4.02
C ALA A 73 7.73 22.67 -4.09
N TYR A 74 7.46 23.20 -5.29
CA TYR A 74 6.48 24.28 -5.51
C TYR A 74 5.34 23.88 -6.45
N THR A 75 5.57 22.91 -7.32
CA THR A 75 4.56 22.38 -8.25
C THR A 75 4.00 21.05 -7.78
N ASP A 76 2.79 20.69 -8.21
CA ASP A 76 2.20 19.39 -7.88
C ASP A 76 3.08 18.21 -8.33
N ALA A 77 3.79 18.36 -9.46
CA ALA A 77 4.72 17.35 -9.95
C ALA A 77 5.95 17.19 -9.04
N GLU A 78 6.50 18.29 -8.51
CA GLU A 78 7.62 18.23 -7.55
C GLU A 78 7.18 17.64 -6.22
N LYS A 79 5.99 18.02 -5.72
CA LYS A 79 5.41 17.48 -4.50
C LYS A 79 5.12 15.98 -4.64
N ALA A 80 4.56 15.57 -5.78
CA ALA A 80 4.39 14.16 -6.12
C ALA A 80 5.71 13.40 -6.09
N ALA A 81 6.73 13.89 -6.80
CA ALA A 81 8.05 13.24 -6.85
C ALA A 81 8.68 13.11 -5.45
N LEU A 82 8.55 14.16 -4.62
CA LEU A 82 9.00 14.15 -3.23
C LEU A 82 8.30 13.06 -2.43
N ARG A 83 6.96 13.02 -2.44
CA ARG A 83 6.20 12.03 -1.66
C ARG A 83 6.38 10.61 -2.16
N GLU A 84 6.57 10.40 -3.47
CA GLU A 84 6.92 9.07 -3.99
C GLU A 84 8.30 8.63 -3.50
N ALA A 85 9.27 9.54 -3.39
CA ALA A 85 10.59 9.23 -2.82
C ALA A 85 10.50 8.89 -1.33
N GLU A 86 9.69 9.63 -0.56
CA GLU A 86 9.39 9.32 0.84
C GLU A 86 8.75 7.94 1.00
N GLN A 87 7.74 7.61 0.16
CA GLN A 87 7.10 6.30 0.21
C GLN A 87 8.04 5.15 -0.16
N ARG A 88 8.92 5.34 -1.15
CA ARG A 88 9.95 4.33 -1.48
C ARG A 88 10.86 4.08 -0.28
N ALA A 89 11.30 5.14 0.39
CA ALA A 89 12.12 5.02 1.59
C ALA A 89 11.38 4.32 2.74
N SER A 90 10.09 4.62 2.96
CA SER A 90 9.26 3.94 3.95
C SER A 90 9.10 2.45 3.64
N CYS A 91 8.78 2.09 2.39
CA CYS A 91 8.70 0.69 1.96
C CYS A 91 10.02 -0.06 2.18
N ALA A 92 11.15 0.54 1.81
CA ALA A 92 12.48 -0.05 2.04
C ALA A 92 12.76 -0.25 3.54
N TYR A 93 12.35 0.70 4.39
CA TYR A 93 12.48 0.57 5.85
C TYR A 93 11.68 -0.62 6.42
N PHE A 94 10.49 -0.91 5.86
CA PHE A 94 9.70 -2.10 6.23
C PHE A 94 10.21 -3.40 5.59
N GLY A 95 11.27 -3.34 4.77
CA GLY A 95 11.79 -4.48 4.03
C GLY A 95 10.97 -4.85 2.80
N LEU A 96 10.08 -3.96 2.33
CA LEU A 96 9.26 -4.22 1.15
C LEU A 96 10.06 -3.89 -0.13
N PRO A 97 10.07 -4.80 -1.12
CA PRO A 97 10.80 -4.58 -2.37
C PRO A 97 10.20 -3.44 -3.20
N GLU A 98 11.04 -2.55 -3.71
CA GLU A 98 10.62 -1.43 -4.56
C GLU A 98 9.97 -1.91 -5.86
N GLU A 99 10.39 -3.05 -6.42
CA GLU A 99 9.82 -3.60 -7.65
C GLU A 99 8.35 -4.04 -7.52
N ARG A 100 7.79 -4.01 -6.29
CA ARG A 100 6.38 -4.32 -5.99
C ARG A 100 5.61 -3.11 -5.47
N LEU A 101 6.20 -1.92 -5.53
CA LEU A 101 5.54 -0.66 -5.23
C LEU A 101 5.15 0.03 -6.55
N ALA A 102 3.87 0.33 -6.69
CA ALA A 102 3.32 1.09 -7.81
C ALA A 102 2.75 2.44 -7.34
N PHE A 103 2.92 3.46 -8.17
CA PHE A 103 2.26 4.76 -8.03
C PHE A 103 1.28 4.91 -9.20
N LEU A 104 -0.02 4.88 -8.90
CA LEU A 104 -1.05 4.87 -9.95
C LEU A 104 -1.43 6.27 -10.42
N ARG A 105 -1.26 7.29 -9.57
CA ARG A 105 -1.57 8.71 -9.88
C ARG A 105 -2.98 8.88 -10.46
N LEU A 106 -3.96 8.30 -9.78
CA LEU A 106 -5.38 8.27 -10.15
C LEU A 106 -6.10 9.53 -9.67
N TRP A 107 -7.15 9.92 -10.40
CA TRP A 107 -8.09 11.01 -10.12
C TRP A 107 -7.47 12.41 -10.07
N GLU A 108 -6.27 12.58 -10.65
CA GLU A 108 -5.62 13.90 -10.77
C GLU A 108 -5.93 14.60 -12.10
N GLY A 109 -6.40 13.83 -13.10
CA GLY A 109 -6.64 14.32 -14.46
C GLY A 109 -8.11 14.53 -14.85
N GLY A 110 -9.06 14.28 -13.92
CA GLY A 110 -10.49 14.51 -14.13
C GLY A 110 -11.21 13.49 -15.01
N ASN A 111 -10.65 12.29 -15.20
CA ASN A 111 -11.31 11.18 -15.90
C ASN A 111 -11.45 9.96 -14.99
N ASP A 112 -12.33 10.08 -14.01
CA ASP A 112 -12.52 9.09 -12.95
C ASP A 112 -12.88 7.71 -13.49
N ALA A 113 -13.64 7.62 -14.58
CA ALA A 113 -14.02 6.33 -15.17
C ALA A 113 -12.81 5.56 -15.73
N ALA A 114 -11.84 6.28 -16.31
CA ALA A 114 -10.60 5.65 -16.79
C ALA A 114 -9.70 5.25 -15.62
N ASP A 115 -9.64 6.05 -14.56
CA ASP A 115 -8.85 5.76 -13.38
C ASP A 115 -9.43 4.59 -12.56
N ASP A 116 -10.75 4.48 -12.47
CA ASP A 116 -11.44 3.33 -11.89
C ASP A 116 -11.14 2.03 -12.67
N ALA A 117 -11.09 2.10 -13.99
CA ALA A 117 -10.71 0.97 -14.83
C ALA A 117 -9.25 0.57 -14.59
N ARG A 118 -8.33 1.54 -14.50
CA ARG A 118 -6.90 1.28 -14.19
C ARG A 118 -6.72 0.66 -12.80
N LEU A 119 -7.49 1.09 -11.81
CA LEU A 119 -7.48 0.49 -10.48
C LEU A 119 -7.97 -0.97 -10.53
N ARG A 120 -9.08 -1.22 -11.24
CA ARG A 120 -9.60 -2.58 -11.42
C ARG A 120 -8.58 -3.49 -12.08
N ASP A 121 -7.98 -3.05 -13.18
CA ASP A 121 -6.92 -3.79 -13.89
C ASP A 121 -5.71 -4.09 -13.00
N TYR A 122 -5.34 -3.15 -12.14
CA TYR A 122 -4.28 -3.36 -11.16
C TYR A 122 -4.66 -4.48 -10.18
N VAL A 123 -5.84 -4.37 -9.55
CA VAL A 123 -6.33 -5.35 -8.57
C VAL A 123 -6.45 -6.73 -9.20
N GLU A 124 -7.01 -6.85 -10.41
CA GLU A 124 -7.16 -8.14 -11.10
C GLU A 124 -5.81 -8.79 -11.43
N ARG A 125 -4.77 -7.99 -11.71
CA ARG A 125 -3.42 -8.51 -11.97
C ARG A 125 -2.67 -8.92 -10.71
N THR A 126 -2.93 -8.25 -9.58
CA THR A 126 -2.18 -8.45 -8.33
C THR A 126 -2.91 -9.31 -7.30
N ALA A 127 -4.23 -9.47 -7.43
CA ALA A 127 -5.01 -10.42 -6.68
C ALA A 127 -4.89 -11.84 -7.30
N PRO A 128 -5.02 -12.90 -6.48
CA PRO A 128 -5.08 -14.28 -6.97
C PRO A 128 -6.38 -14.61 -7.72
#